data_AF-A0A1F8PH45-F1
#
_entry.id   AF-A0A1F8PH45-F1
#
_cell.length_a   1.000
_cell.length_b   1.000
_cell.length_c   1.000
_cell.angle_alpha   90.00
_cell.angle_beta   90.00
_cell.angle_gamma   90.00
#
_symmetry.space_group_name_H-M   'P 1'
#
loop_
_entity.id
_entity.type
_entity.pdbx_description
1 polymer ?
#
loop_
_entity_poly.entity_id
_entity_poly.type
_entity_poly.pdbx_seq_one_letter_code
_entity_poly.pdbx_strand_id
1 'polypeptide(L)' 'MKCPMCGWQFREEDAKTACDGCPIGGSCGMIKCPNCNYEMPAEPKLIKALRVWKERNIGTGRKS' A
#
# COMPACT_ATOMS: atom_id res chain seq x y z
N MET A 1 0.26 7.71 -6.28
CA MET A 1 -0.38 8.11 -5.01
C MET A 1 -0.28 9.62 -4.79
N LYS A 2 -1.27 10.24 -4.13
CA LYS A 2 -1.28 11.67 -3.81
C LYS A 2 -1.27 11.84 -2.30
N CYS A 3 -0.37 12.66 -1.78
CA CYS A 3 -0.33 12.97 -0.36
C CYS A 3 -1.59 13.78 0.03
N PRO A 4 -2.38 13.34 1.03
CA PRO A 4 -3.56 14.08 1.48
C PRO A 4 -3.19 15.38 2.21
N MET A 5 -1.96 15.50 2.72
CA MET A 5 -1.51 16.68 3.46
C MET A 5 -0.96 17.78 2.56
N CYS A 6 0.00 17.45 1.69
CA CYS A 6 0.68 18.46 0.85
C CYS A 6 0.21 18.46 -0.61
N GLY A 7 -0.62 17.49 -1.01
CA GLY A 7 -1.08 17.36 -2.38
C GLY A 7 -0.04 16.83 -3.38
N TRP A 8 1.18 16.54 -2.94
CA TRP A 8 2.25 16.03 -3.80
C TRP A 8 1.87 14.69 -4.42
N GLN A 9 2.08 14.56 -5.73
CA GLN A 9 1.77 13.36 -6.48
C GLN A 9 3.07 12.63 -6.81
N PHE A 10 3.17 11.39 -6.34
CA PHE A 10 4.37 10.56 -6.46
C PHE A 10 3.95 9.10 -6.63
N ARG A 11 4.86 8.24 -7.08
CA ARG A 11 4.55 6.82 -7.23
C ARG A 11 4.74 6.10 -5.89
N GLU A 12 4.07 4.96 -5.72
CA GLU A 12 4.25 4.13 -4.52
C GLU A 12 5.69 3.63 -4.38
N GLU A 13 6.40 3.43 -5.49
CA GLU A 13 7.83 3.08 -5.54
C GLU A 13 8.75 4.21 -5.04
N ASP A 14 8.35 5.47 -5.23
CA ASP A 14 9.07 6.66 -4.75
C ASP A 14 8.77 6.96 -3.27
N ALA A 15 7.83 6.23 -2.67
CA ALA A 15 7.44 6.43 -1.29
C ALA A 15 8.50 5.89 -0.34
N LYS A 16 9.01 6.73 0.57
CA LYS A 16 10.01 6.29 1.55
C LYS A 16 9.38 5.35 2.56
N THR A 17 10.03 4.24 2.89
CA THR A 17 9.53 3.32 3.92
C THR A 17 9.57 4.02 5.28
N ALA A 18 8.44 4.11 5.98
CA ALA A 18 8.37 4.85 7.24
C ALA A 18 9.26 4.26 8.33
N CYS A 19 9.45 2.95 8.26
CA CYS A 19 10.09 2.11 9.26
C CYS A 19 11.46 1.57 8.83
N ASP A 20 12.12 2.18 7.83
CA ASP A 20 13.46 1.76 7.36
C ASP A 20 14.53 1.75 8.50
N GLY A 21 14.30 2.54 9.56
CA GLY A 21 15.11 2.55 10.77
C GLY A 21 14.47 1.91 12.02
N CYS A 22 13.38 1.15 11.87
CA CYS A 22 12.71 0.54 13.02
C CYS A 22 13.34 -0.81 13.38
N PRO A 23 13.98 -0.96 14.56
CA PRO A 23 14.64 -2.20 14.97
C PRO A 23 13.66 -3.35 15.28
N ILE A 24 12.35 -3.09 15.29
CA ILE A 24 11.29 -4.07 15.51
C ILE A 24 10.76 -4.55 14.15
N GLY A 25 11.53 -5.43 13.53
CA GLY A 25 11.05 -6.52 12.66
C GLY A 25 9.95 -6.24 11.62
N GLY A 26 10.33 -5.67 10.48
CA GLY A 26 10.15 -6.35 9.19
C GLY A 26 8.82 -6.25 8.43
N SER A 27 7.79 -5.55 8.90
CA SER A 27 6.50 -5.50 8.16
C SER A 27 5.64 -4.25 8.39
N CYS A 28 6.25 -3.13 8.76
CA CYS A 28 5.56 -1.86 8.81
C CYS A 28 5.25 -1.39 7.38
N GLY A 29 4.06 -1.77 6.87
CA GLY A 29 3.52 -1.36 5.58
C GLY A 29 3.11 0.11 5.55
N MET A 30 3.87 0.99 6.20
CA MET A 30 3.67 2.43 6.17
C MET A 30 4.75 3.10 5.33
N ILE A 31 4.34 4.12 4.60
CA ILE A 31 5.17 4.93 3.72
C ILE A 31 5.06 6.40 4.08
N LYS A 32 6.13 7.14 3.79
CA LYS A 32 6.25 8.58 4.02
C LYS A 32 6.22 9.32 2.70
N CYS A 33 5.47 10.41 2.65
CA CYS A 33 5.52 11.32 1.52
C CYS A 33 6.96 11.87 1.40
N PRO A 34 7.62 11.74 0.23
CA PRO A 34 9.00 12.20 0.06
C PRO A 34 9.15 13.73 0.13
N ASN A 35 8.04 14.47 0.00
CA ASN A 35 8.03 15.93 -0.01
C ASN A 35 7.77 16.56 1.37
N CYS A 36 6.86 15.99 2.18
CA CYS A 36 6.47 16.55 3.48
C CYS A 36 6.67 15.60 4.66
N ASN A 37 7.22 14.40 4.43
CA ASN A 37 7.43 13.34 5.40
C ASN A 37 6.17 12.81 6.11
N TYR A 38 4.98 13.12 5.61
CA TYR A 38 3.73 12.63 6.19
C TYR A 38 3.60 11.11 6.07
N GLU A 39 3.29 10.46 7.18
CA GLU A 39 3.15 9.01 7.31
C GLU A 39 1.75 8.57 6.88
N MET A 40 1.70 7.61 5.97
CA MET A 40 0.46 6.99 5.52
C MET A 40 0.65 5.49 5.32
N PRO A 41 -0.40 4.67 5.49
CA PRO A 41 -0.32 3.25 5.17
C PRO A 41 -0.08 3.07 3.67
N ALA A 42 0.95 2.31 3.32
CA ALA A 42 1.12 1.80 1.96
C ALA A 42 0.01 0.79 1.67
N GLU A 43 -0.48 0.73 0.44
CA GLU A 43 -1.42 -0.32 0.08
C GLU A 43 -0.75 -1.68 0.34
N PRO A 44 -1.29 -2.51 1.25
CA PRO A 44 -0.67 -3.77 1.56
C PRO A 44 -0.73 -4.63 0.29
N LYS A 45 0.41 -5.22 -0.09
CA LYS A 45 0.54 -6.18 -1.21
C LYS A 45 -0.53 -7.28 -1.17
N LEU A 46 -1.14 -7.53 -0.01
CA LEU A 46 -2.32 -8.36 0.19
C LEU A 46 -3.52 -7.96 -0.67
N ILE A 47 -3.82 -6.68 -0.92
CA ILE A 47 -4.96 -6.29 -1.77
C ILE A 47 -4.72 -6.71 -3.21
N LYS A 48 -3.48 -6.57 -3.72
CA LYS A 48 -3.09 -7.04 -5.06
C LYS A 48 -3.18 -8.57 -5.14
N ALA A 49 -2.72 -9.30 -4.12
CA ALA A 49 -2.82 -10.76 -4.07
C ALA A 49 -4.28 -11.26 -3.95
N LEU A 50 -5.11 -10.59 -3.13
CA LEU A 50 -6.54 -10.90 -2.99
C LEU A 50 -7.32 -10.67 -4.28
N ARG A 51 -6.97 -9.63 -5.07
CA ARG A 51 -7.59 -9.38 -6.37
C ARG A 51 -7.30 -10.52 -7.36
N VAL A 52 -6.04 -10.96 -7.45
CA VAL A 52 -5.63 -12.09 -8.31
C VAL A 52 -6.26 -13.41 -7.85
N TRP A 53 -6.36 -13.64 -6.54
CA TRP A 53 -7.02 -14.83 -6.00
C TRP A 53 -8.52 -14.82 -6.27
N LYS A 54 -9.19 -13.67 -6.13
CA LYS A 54 -10.62 -13.51 -6.45
C LYS A 54 -10.90 -13.85 -7.92
N GLU A 55 -10.07 -13.40 -8.86
CA GLU A 55 -10.25 -13.71 -10.28
C GLU A 55 -10.05 -15.21 -10.60
N ARG A 56 -9.17 -15.90 -9.86
CA ARG A 56 -8.96 -17.35 -10.02
C ARG A 56 -10.02 -18.21 -9.33
N ASN A 57 -10.75 -17.68 -8.33
CA ASN A 57 -11.67 -18.45 -7.50
C ASN A 57 -13.16 -18.08 -7.67
N ILE A 58 -13.52 -17.14 -8.57
CA ILE A 58 -14.92 -16.74 -8.85
C ILE A 58 -15.66 -17.68 -9.83
N GLY A 59 -15.14 -18.89 -10.03
CA GLY A 59 -15.79 -19.98 -10.77
C GLY A 59 -16.91 -20.72 -10.01
N THR A 60 -17.41 -20.22 -8.86
CA THR A 60 -18.58 -20.81 -8.20
C THR A 60 -19.50 -19.73 -7.61
N GLY A 61 -20.72 -19.62 -8.16
CA GLY A 61 -21.87 -19.11 -7.41
C GLY A 61 -22.33 -17.65 -7.63
N ARG A 62 -22.95 -17.36 -8.78
CA ARG A 62 -24.14 -16.49 -8.81
C ARG A 62 -25.10 -16.88 -9.94
N LYS A 63 -26.05 -17.77 -9.61
CA LYS A 63 -27.39 -17.73 -10.18
C LYS A 63 -28.15 -16.59 -9.47
N SER A 64 -28.61 -15.60 -10.22
CA SER A 64 -30.01 -15.13 -10.27
C SER A 64 -30.11 -13.91 -11.15
#